data_AF-A0AAJ2FT91-F1
#
_entry.id   AF-A0AAJ2FT91-F1
#
_cell.length_a   1.000
_cell.length_b   1.000
_cell.length_c   1.000
_cell.angle_alpha   90.00
_cell.angle_beta   90.00
_cell.angle_gamma   90.00
#
_symmetry.space_group_name_H-M   'P 1'
#
loop_
_entity.id
_entity.type
_entity.pdbx_description
1 polymer ?
#
loop_
_entity_poly.entity_id
_entity_poly.type
_entity_poly.pdbx_seq_one_letter_code
_entity_poly.pdbx_strand_id
1 'polypeptide(L)'
;MTAPEDEPEGAAADAIDDTIEPGKRLIRLPADKGLSLGDRVANAITRLTWRTPLHAFRLKGRFPLKLLGVPVDPVPGDTRAGTAIRAGHFLHRGLKLPLGELDFAALNVAPTFADYLHSFAWLRDLAATGSRADGAPIAEAVVRHWLGTHGETVSEPAWKADNSAWRILFWAAHAPLILSSSDLVYRSAVLNHLARAARHLDRVADKTRPGTGQMVAWVGIVAASLLMPGGEPRQIFGEAGLRKVLETSFYADGGNISRSPQAQLDAVMALSMLAKIYDMRRMEVPPFIQEVLARAVPALLGLTHSDGGMGSWQGSGATSAATIQAIVDASGVRTRPLKQARDWGYQRLVANKVVLLADAAPPPIARVTEAGCASTLAFELSDGAERIVVNCGGAALTGATIPADLARGLRTTAAHSTLTLGDSNSTAILANGSLGKGVTEVELDRRETPQGSRVEMSHDGYARRHGLIHRRLLILSPNGRELRGEDMLLPAPRTRRKGDKGFTLRFHLGAHISASLTADKLGALLRINGGPLWQFRTSEGGLDIEQSLWVDGEGRPHPTEQLVVTGTAPAGGASIGWIFKHIG
;
A
#
# COMPACT_ATOMS: atom_id res chain seq x y z
N MET A 1 55.93 30.00 -12.87
CA MET A 1 54.77 29.78 -11.97
C MET A 1 53.55 29.56 -12.85
N THR A 2 53.37 28.32 -13.29
CA THR A 2 52.23 27.85 -14.07
C THR A 2 51.26 27.22 -13.09
N ALA A 3 50.06 27.80 -12.96
CA ALA A 3 48.95 27.21 -12.24
C ALA A 3 48.26 26.18 -13.14
N PRO A 4 47.86 24.99 -12.65
CA PRO A 4 46.92 24.15 -13.35
C PRO A 4 45.48 24.54 -12.95
N GLU A 5 44.62 24.70 -13.95
CA GLU A 5 43.17 24.72 -13.80
C GLU A 5 42.68 23.27 -13.66
N ASP A 6 42.21 22.91 -12.47
CA ASP A 6 41.44 21.68 -12.25
C ASP A 6 39.95 22.01 -12.49
N GLU A 7 39.43 21.62 -13.65
CA GLU A 7 37.99 21.43 -13.84
C GLU A 7 37.58 20.10 -13.17
N PRO A 8 36.53 20.07 -12.33
CA PRO A 8 36.01 18.80 -11.84
C PRO A 8 35.13 18.19 -12.93
N GLU A 9 35.57 17.05 -13.49
CA GLU A 9 34.73 16.13 -14.25
C GLU A 9 33.48 15.78 -13.44
N GLY A 10 32.36 16.42 -13.77
CA GLY A 10 31.05 16.02 -13.29
C GLY A 10 30.75 14.63 -13.85
N ALA A 11 30.73 13.62 -12.99
CA ALA A 11 30.22 12.31 -13.32
C ALA A 11 28.78 12.45 -13.83
N ALA A 12 28.61 12.39 -15.15
CA ALA A 12 27.32 12.27 -15.79
C ALA A 12 26.73 10.93 -15.32
N ALA A 13 25.76 11.01 -14.41
CA ALA A 13 24.93 9.85 -14.08
C ALA A 13 24.29 9.37 -15.40
N ASP A 14 24.64 8.15 -15.83
CA ASP A 14 24.06 7.54 -17.03
C ASP A 14 22.55 7.76 -17.02
N ALA A 15 22.06 8.50 -18.03
CA ALA A 15 20.64 8.72 -18.20
C ALA A 15 20.02 7.36 -18.48
N ILE A 16 19.37 6.79 -17.46
CA ILE A 16 18.60 5.55 -17.61
C ILE A 16 17.61 5.80 -18.75
N ASP A 17 17.76 5.04 -19.84
CA ASP A 17 16.82 5.06 -20.95
C ASP A 17 15.44 4.68 -20.41
N ASP A 18 14.58 5.69 -20.35
CA ASP A 18 13.23 5.64 -19.79
C ASP A 18 12.22 5.05 -20.81
N THR A 19 12.69 4.49 -21.94
CA THR A 19 11.85 3.91 -22.98
C THR A 19 11.58 2.41 -22.79
N ILE A 20 10.39 1.96 -23.21
CA ILE A 20 10.02 0.54 -23.29
C ILE A 20 9.68 0.21 -24.73
N GLU A 21 10.41 -0.74 -25.32
CA GLU A 21 10.14 -1.22 -26.67
C GLU A 21 8.72 -1.80 -26.83
N PRO A 22 8.06 -1.57 -27.99
CA PRO A 22 6.74 -2.11 -28.29
C PRO A 22 6.68 -3.65 -28.21
N GLY A 23 5.57 -4.17 -27.69
CA GLY A 23 5.28 -5.61 -27.68
C GLY A 23 5.68 -6.37 -26.41
N LYS A 24 6.27 -5.69 -25.41
CA LYS A 24 6.50 -6.28 -24.09
C LYS A 24 5.18 -6.41 -23.33
N ARG A 25 4.92 -7.63 -22.83
CA ARG A 25 3.66 -8.05 -22.21
C ARG A 25 3.89 -8.46 -20.77
N LEU A 26 3.11 -7.87 -19.86
CA LEU A 26 2.99 -8.36 -18.49
C LEU A 26 1.85 -9.38 -18.46
N ILE A 27 2.23 -10.64 -18.28
CA ILE A 27 1.30 -11.75 -18.24
C ILE A 27 1.03 -12.10 -16.78
N ARG A 28 -0.25 -12.07 -16.41
CA ARG A 28 -0.72 -12.67 -15.17
C ARG A 28 -0.63 -14.18 -15.32
N LEU A 29 0.38 -14.79 -14.71
CA LEU A 29 0.50 -16.25 -14.70
C LEU A 29 -0.80 -16.87 -14.15
N PRO A 30 -1.41 -17.83 -14.87
CA PRO A 30 -2.64 -18.48 -14.42
C PRO A 30 -2.33 -19.49 -13.31
N ALA A 31 -2.12 -18.99 -12.10
CA ALA A 31 -2.10 -19.73 -10.83
C ALA A 31 -2.40 -18.68 -9.73
N ASP A 32 -3.39 -18.75 -8.85
CA ASP A 32 -4.29 -19.79 -8.40
C ASP A 32 -5.61 -19.12 -7.99
N LYS A 33 -6.70 -19.89 -7.96
CA LYS A 33 -7.89 -19.53 -7.18
C LYS A 33 -7.40 -19.13 -5.77
N GLY A 34 -7.58 -17.88 -5.35
CA GLY A 34 -7.00 -17.42 -4.07
C GLY A 34 -7.36 -18.38 -2.95
N LEU A 35 -6.39 -18.79 -2.11
CA LEU A 35 -6.46 -19.92 -1.15
C LEU A 35 -7.48 -21.00 -1.50
N SER A 36 -7.03 -22.18 -1.95
CA SER A 36 -7.94 -23.29 -2.24
C SER A 36 -8.80 -23.62 -1.01
N LEU A 37 -9.95 -24.27 -1.19
CA LEU A 37 -10.76 -24.72 -0.06
C LEU A 37 -9.92 -25.61 0.88
N GLY A 38 -9.04 -26.45 0.33
CA GLY A 38 -8.07 -27.23 1.07
C GLY A 38 -7.11 -26.37 1.90
N ASP A 39 -6.53 -25.31 1.33
CA ASP A 39 -5.64 -24.40 2.06
C ASP A 39 -6.38 -23.66 3.17
N ARG A 40 -7.63 -23.23 2.93
CA ARG A 40 -8.45 -22.57 3.94
C ARG A 40 -8.78 -23.50 5.10
N VAL A 41 -9.15 -24.75 4.79
CA VAL A 41 -9.42 -25.78 5.79
C VAL A 41 -8.13 -26.13 6.54
N ALA A 42 -7.01 -26.31 5.86
CA ALA A 42 -5.71 -26.56 6.48
C ALA A 42 -5.26 -25.40 7.40
N ASN A 43 -5.49 -24.15 6.97
CA ASN A 43 -5.23 -22.97 7.79
C ASN A 43 -6.17 -22.90 8.99
N ALA A 44 -7.46 -23.22 8.82
CA ALA A 44 -8.43 -23.27 9.91
C ALA A 44 -8.06 -24.37 10.92
N ILE A 45 -7.69 -25.58 10.46
CA ILE A 45 -7.22 -26.68 11.29
C ILE A 45 -5.94 -26.27 12.02
N THR A 46 -4.97 -25.65 11.33
CA THR A 46 -3.74 -25.14 11.94
C THR A 46 -4.05 -24.13 13.05
N ARG A 47 -4.97 -23.18 12.81
CA ARG A 47 -5.44 -22.23 13.83
C ARG A 47 -6.10 -22.91 15.02
N LEU A 48 -6.88 -23.98 14.78
CA LEU A 48 -7.46 -24.79 15.85
C LEU A 48 -6.38 -25.51 16.66
N THR A 49 -5.29 -25.96 16.02
CA THR A 49 -4.17 -26.59 16.75
C THR A 49 -3.48 -25.61 17.71
N TRP A 50 -3.56 -24.30 17.49
CA TRP A 50 -2.94 -23.32 18.40
C TRP A 50 -3.63 -23.25 19.76
N ARG A 51 -4.90 -23.64 19.84
CA ARG A 51 -5.68 -23.71 21.08
C ARG A 51 -5.40 -24.98 21.89
N THR A 52 -4.53 -25.87 21.40
CA THR A 52 -4.24 -27.14 22.07
C THR A 52 -3.15 -26.99 23.15
N PRO A 53 -3.20 -27.81 24.22
CA PRO A 53 -2.15 -27.87 25.23
C PRO A 53 -0.77 -28.21 24.64
N LEU A 54 -0.73 -28.96 23.54
CA LEU A 54 0.50 -29.31 22.83
C LEU A 54 1.19 -28.08 22.22
N HIS A 55 0.42 -27.16 21.63
CA HIS A 55 0.98 -25.91 21.11
C HIS A 55 1.47 -25.02 22.26
N ALA A 56 0.68 -24.87 23.32
CA ALA A 56 1.07 -24.12 24.51
C ALA A 56 2.35 -24.69 25.16
N PHE A 57 2.49 -26.01 25.23
CA PHE A 57 3.70 -26.69 25.72
C PHE A 57 4.92 -26.40 24.84
N ARG A 58 4.75 -26.42 23.51
CA ARG A 58 5.82 -26.06 22.55
C ARG A 58 6.25 -24.60 22.64
N LEU A 59 5.39 -23.73 23.16
CA LEU A 59 5.72 -22.35 23.48
C LEU A 59 6.34 -22.20 24.88
N LYS A 60 6.54 -23.25 25.68
CA LYS A 60 7.33 -23.16 26.92
C LYS A 60 8.83 -23.20 26.62
N GLY A 61 9.63 -22.59 27.48
CA GLY A 61 11.09 -22.59 27.37
C GLY A 61 11.70 -21.46 28.18
N ARG A 62 13.04 -21.38 28.15
CA ARG A 62 13.77 -20.26 28.77
C ARG A 62 13.34 -18.94 28.13
N PHE A 63 13.16 -17.92 28.96
CA PHE A 63 12.92 -16.55 28.54
C PHE A 63 14.01 -15.66 29.14
N PRO A 64 14.29 -14.50 28.53
CA PRO A 64 15.40 -13.67 28.96
C PRO A 64 15.08 -12.93 30.25
N LEU A 65 16.09 -12.65 31.08
CA LEU A 65 15.94 -11.78 32.26
C LEU A 65 15.98 -10.28 31.90
N LYS A 66 16.53 -9.96 30.72
CA LYS A 66 16.59 -8.61 30.14
C LYS A 66 16.74 -8.70 28.62
N LEU A 67 16.34 -7.65 27.92
CA LEU A 67 16.72 -7.46 26.52
C LEU A 67 18.20 -7.10 26.41
N LEU A 68 18.82 -7.41 25.28
CA LEU A 68 20.22 -7.08 25.00
C LEU A 68 20.44 -5.57 24.78
N GLY A 69 19.37 -4.84 24.43
CA GLY A 69 19.35 -3.39 24.29
C GLY A 69 17.95 -2.88 23.95
N VAL A 70 17.85 -1.57 23.76
CA VAL A 70 16.63 -0.89 23.30
C VAL A 70 16.96 -0.20 21.96
N PRO A 71 16.41 -0.66 20.83
CA PRO A 71 16.66 -0.03 19.54
C PRO A 71 15.89 1.28 19.45
N VAL A 72 16.38 2.21 18.61
CA VAL A 72 15.62 3.41 18.26
C VAL A 72 14.53 3.03 17.26
N ASP A 73 13.30 3.50 17.47
CA ASP A 73 12.27 3.52 16.43
C ASP A 73 12.59 4.67 15.45
N PRO A 74 12.96 4.39 14.19
CA PRO A 74 13.38 5.44 13.27
C PRO A 74 12.20 6.24 12.69
N VAL A 75 10.95 5.83 12.95
CA VAL A 75 9.75 6.48 12.46
C VAL A 75 9.07 7.25 13.60
N PRO A 76 8.72 8.54 13.42
CA PRO A 76 8.02 9.32 14.43
C PRO A 76 6.58 8.82 14.64
N GLY A 77 6.06 8.97 15.86
CA GLY A 77 4.67 8.66 16.18
C GLY A 77 3.69 9.80 15.87
N ASP A 78 2.40 9.47 15.78
CA ASP A 78 1.32 10.45 15.65
C ASP A 78 1.06 11.12 17.01
N THR A 79 1.44 12.40 17.11
CA THR A 79 1.27 13.20 18.33
C THR A 79 -0.20 13.43 18.70
N ARG A 80 -1.11 13.44 17.72
CA ARG A 80 -2.55 13.54 17.98
C ARG A 80 -3.07 12.26 18.63
N ALA A 81 -2.67 11.09 18.11
CA ALA A 81 -3.03 9.80 18.70
C ALA A 81 -2.40 9.61 20.09
N GLY A 82 -1.13 9.99 20.29
CA GLY A 82 -0.48 9.97 21.60
C GLY A 82 -1.18 10.85 22.65
N THR A 83 -1.55 12.07 22.24
CA THR A 83 -2.30 13.00 23.10
C THR A 83 -3.67 12.43 23.48
N ALA A 84 -4.37 11.79 22.53
CA ALA A 84 -5.64 11.11 22.79
C ALA A 84 -5.50 9.98 23.82
N ILE A 85 -4.43 9.17 23.71
CA ILE A 85 -4.15 8.07 24.66
C ILE A 85 -3.93 8.62 26.06
N ARG A 86 -3.17 9.71 26.20
CA ARG A 86 -2.99 10.42 27.49
C ARG A 86 -4.29 11.00 28.03
N ALA A 87 -5.20 11.39 27.15
CA ALA A 87 -6.56 11.81 27.48
C ALA A 87 -7.55 10.64 27.69
N GLY A 88 -7.06 9.40 27.80
CA GLY A 88 -7.88 8.26 28.21
C GLY A 88 -8.59 7.51 27.08
N HIS A 89 -8.18 7.67 25.82
CA HIS A 89 -8.76 6.90 24.71
C HIS A 89 -7.79 6.67 23.56
N PHE A 90 -7.91 5.53 22.87
CA PHE A 90 -7.27 5.35 21.58
C PHE A 90 -7.98 6.17 20.50
N LEU A 91 -7.20 6.74 19.59
CA LEU A 91 -7.66 7.39 18.37
C LEU A 91 -6.96 6.73 17.18
N HIS A 92 -7.71 6.10 16.30
CA HIS A 92 -7.16 5.45 15.11
C HIS A 92 -8.12 5.62 13.93
N ARG A 93 -7.66 6.26 12.85
CA ARG A 93 -8.47 6.48 11.62
C ARG A 93 -9.83 7.10 11.93
N GLY A 94 -9.81 8.16 12.74
CA GLY A 94 -11.01 8.83 13.22
C GLY A 94 -11.92 8.04 14.18
N LEU A 95 -11.58 6.78 14.52
CA LEU A 95 -12.32 5.97 15.50
C LEU A 95 -11.75 6.18 16.90
N LYS A 96 -12.65 6.25 17.88
CA LYS A 96 -12.32 6.42 19.30
C LYS A 96 -12.66 5.15 20.08
N LEU A 97 -11.76 4.72 20.95
CA LEU A 97 -12.02 3.66 21.94
C LEU A 97 -11.54 4.15 23.32
N PRO A 98 -12.44 4.47 24.26
CA PRO A 98 -12.08 4.81 25.63
C PRO A 98 -11.28 3.68 26.29
N LEU A 99 -10.23 4.03 27.04
CA LEU A 99 -9.40 3.02 27.74
C LEU A 99 -10.20 2.26 28.81
N GLY A 100 -11.19 2.90 29.42
CA GLY A 100 -12.09 2.27 30.39
C GLY A 100 -13.07 1.25 29.77
N GLU A 101 -13.28 1.31 28.46
CA GLU A 101 -14.14 0.38 27.70
C GLU A 101 -13.33 -0.68 26.94
N LEU A 102 -11.99 -0.64 27.04
CA LEU A 102 -11.11 -1.57 26.37
C LEU A 102 -11.28 -2.97 26.98
N ASP A 103 -11.88 -3.90 26.24
CA ASP A 103 -11.93 -5.32 26.57
C ASP A 103 -11.18 -6.13 25.51
N PHE A 104 -10.01 -6.65 25.86
CA PHE A 104 -9.22 -7.48 24.94
C PHE A 104 -9.81 -8.85 24.66
N ALA A 105 -10.71 -9.36 25.51
CA ALA A 105 -11.37 -10.64 25.32
C ALA A 105 -12.54 -10.53 24.33
N ALA A 106 -13.18 -9.36 24.25
CA ALA A 106 -14.34 -9.09 23.40
C ALA A 106 -14.21 -7.76 22.62
N LEU A 107 -13.07 -7.55 21.93
CA LEU A 107 -12.86 -6.34 21.12
C LEU A 107 -13.92 -6.19 20.02
N ASN A 108 -14.73 -5.14 20.12
CA ASN A 108 -15.73 -4.77 19.11
C ASN A 108 -15.29 -3.53 18.33
N VAL A 109 -14.22 -3.65 17.55
CA VAL A 109 -13.67 -2.58 16.71
C VAL A 109 -13.41 -3.07 15.29
N ALA A 110 -13.22 -2.13 14.36
CA ALA A 110 -12.84 -2.45 12.98
C ALA A 110 -11.55 -3.29 12.93
N PRO A 111 -11.39 -4.21 11.95
CA PRO A 111 -10.23 -5.10 11.89
C PRO A 111 -8.88 -4.37 11.90
N THR A 112 -8.77 -3.25 11.20
CA THR A 112 -7.52 -2.45 11.16
C THR A 112 -7.21 -1.77 12.49
N PHE A 113 -8.25 -1.40 13.26
CA PHE A 113 -8.08 -0.89 14.62
C PHE A 113 -7.67 -2.01 15.59
N ALA A 114 -8.23 -3.22 15.43
CA ALA A 114 -7.79 -4.38 16.20
C ALA A 114 -6.30 -4.71 15.94
N ASP A 115 -5.85 -4.64 14.68
CA ASP A 115 -4.44 -4.80 14.33
C ASP A 115 -3.56 -3.70 14.95
N TYR A 116 -4.00 -2.43 14.95
CA TYR A 116 -3.29 -1.34 15.65
C TYR A 116 -3.14 -1.59 17.16
N LEU A 117 -4.19 -2.11 17.81
CA LEU A 117 -4.16 -2.45 19.24
C LEU A 117 -3.25 -3.66 19.53
N HIS A 118 -3.35 -4.72 18.74
CA HIS A 118 -2.62 -5.98 18.95
C HIS A 118 -1.15 -5.95 18.50
N SER A 119 -0.82 -5.11 17.51
CA SER A 119 0.57 -4.84 17.12
C SER A 119 1.30 -3.94 18.11
N PHE A 120 0.58 -3.19 18.95
CA PHE A 120 1.12 -2.16 19.83
C PHE A 120 1.79 -0.99 19.10
N ALA A 121 1.39 -0.72 17.85
CA ALA A 121 1.85 0.47 17.12
C ALA A 121 1.58 1.77 17.90
N TRP A 122 0.51 1.81 18.71
CA TRP A 122 0.17 2.91 19.61
C TRP A 122 1.25 3.27 20.65
N LEU A 123 2.20 2.38 20.94
CA LEU A 123 3.33 2.71 21.81
C LEU A 123 4.21 3.82 21.19
N ARG A 124 4.35 3.79 19.86
CA ARG A 124 5.06 4.84 19.12
C ARG A 124 4.37 6.19 19.27
N ASP A 125 3.05 6.19 19.14
CA ASP A 125 2.24 7.41 19.24
C ASP A 125 2.28 7.96 20.67
N LEU A 126 2.13 7.10 21.67
CA LEU A 126 2.25 7.48 23.07
C LEU A 126 3.64 8.05 23.38
N ALA A 127 4.71 7.41 22.90
CA ALA A 127 6.10 7.86 23.07
C ALA A 127 6.38 9.22 22.41
N ALA A 128 5.62 9.60 21.37
CA ALA A 128 5.73 10.90 20.74
C ALA A 128 5.16 12.05 21.60
N THR A 129 4.53 11.76 22.74
CA THR A 129 3.86 12.77 23.58
C THR A 129 4.17 12.65 25.06
N GLY A 130 4.57 13.77 25.67
CA GLY A 130 4.83 13.83 27.11
C GLY A 130 6.11 13.14 27.55
N SER A 131 6.34 13.10 28.86
CA SER A 131 7.50 12.44 29.44
C SER A 131 7.22 10.94 29.61
N ARG A 132 8.29 10.14 29.77
CA ARG A 132 8.16 8.72 30.16
C ARG A 132 7.32 8.55 31.42
N ALA A 133 7.42 9.47 32.38
CA ALA A 133 6.67 9.41 33.63
C ALA A 133 5.16 9.53 33.40
N ASP A 134 4.74 10.26 32.36
CA ASP A 134 3.33 10.41 31.99
C ASP A 134 2.80 9.19 31.21
N GLY A 135 3.61 8.65 30.28
CA GLY A 135 3.20 7.58 29.38
C GLY A 135 3.30 6.17 29.98
N ALA A 136 4.32 5.90 30.81
CA ALA A 136 4.58 4.55 31.30
C ALA A 136 3.41 3.95 32.11
N PRO A 137 2.74 4.68 33.03
CA PRO A 137 1.60 4.12 33.76
C PRO A 137 0.46 3.65 32.85
N ILE A 138 0.20 4.41 31.77
CA ILE A 138 -0.84 4.06 30.77
C ILE A 138 -0.41 2.82 29.98
N ALA A 139 0.83 2.83 29.47
CA ALA A 139 1.37 1.72 28.69
C ALA A 139 1.38 0.41 29.50
N GLU A 140 1.88 0.45 30.74
CA GLU A 140 1.93 -0.71 31.64
C GLU A 140 0.54 -1.25 31.97
N ALA A 141 -0.45 -0.38 32.22
CA ALA A 141 -1.82 -0.80 32.48
C ALA A 141 -2.44 -1.54 31.28
N VAL A 142 -2.28 -0.99 30.06
CA VAL A 142 -2.79 -1.63 28.84
C VAL A 142 -2.05 -2.94 28.54
N VAL A 143 -0.73 -2.98 28.69
CA VAL A 143 0.06 -4.21 28.50
C VAL A 143 -0.34 -5.30 29.50
N ARG A 144 -0.57 -4.96 30.77
CA ARG A 144 -1.09 -5.91 31.78
C ARG A 144 -2.43 -6.48 31.38
N HIS A 145 -3.36 -5.62 30.97
CA HIS A 145 -4.68 -6.07 30.52
C HIS A 145 -4.54 -7.04 29.32
N TRP A 146 -3.73 -6.66 28.33
CA TRP A 146 -3.49 -7.50 27.16
C TRP A 146 -2.86 -8.85 27.55
N LEU A 147 -1.84 -8.84 28.41
CA LEU A 147 -1.17 -10.06 28.89
C LEU A 147 -2.11 -10.96 29.69
N GLY A 148 -2.99 -10.39 30.52
CA GLY A 148 -3.99 -11.15 31.27
C GLY A 148 -4.96 -11.91 30.36
N THR A 149 -5.21 -11.41 29.15
CA THR A 149 -6.11 -12.05 28.17
C THR A 149 -5.37 -12.98 27.22
N HIS A 150 -4.27 -12.51 26.63
CA HIS A 150 -3.60 -13.12 25.48
C HIS A 150 -2.17 -13.59 25.77
N GLY A 151 -1.59 -13.28 26.94
CA GLY A 151 -0.20 -13.61 27.26
C GLY A 151 0.08 -15.12 27.27
N GLU A 152 -0.89 -15.91 27.72
CA GLU A 152 -0.78 -17.38 27.74
C GLU A 152 -1.64 -18.09 26.69
N THR A 153 -2.62 -17.40 26.13
CA THR A 153 -3.62 -17.95 25.20
C THR A 153 -3.34 -17.48 23.78
N VAL A 154 -3.03 -18.41 22.88
CA VAL A 154 -2.82 -18.11 21.45
C VAL A 154 -4.17 -17.98 20.74
N SER A 155 -4.46 -16.78 20.25
CA SER A 155 -5.73 -16.42 19.62
C SER A 155 -5.50 -15.45 18.46
N GLU A 156 -6.32 -15.53 17.42
CA GLU A 156 -6.35 -14.54 16.34
C GLU A 156 -7.39 -13.46 16.69
N PRO A 157 -7.17 -12.17 16.40
CA PRO A 157 -6.01 -11.60 15.68
C PRO A 157 -4.78 -11.26 16.56
N ALA A 158 -4.83 -11.46 17.88
CA ALA A 158 -3.77 -11.07 18.81
C ALA A 158 -2.40 -11.73 18.52
N TRP A 159 -2.42 -13.00 18.09
CA TRP A 159 -1.25 -13.81 17.75
C TRP A 159 -1.06 -14.00 16.24
N LYS A 160 -1.77 -13.25 15.39
CA LYS A 160 -1.48 -13.20 13.96
C LYS A 160 0.02 -12.97 13.76
N ALA A 161 0.62 -13.63 12.77
CA ALA A 161 2.08 -13.67 12.63
C ALA A 161 2.70 -12.27 12.45
N ASP A 162 2.09 -11.43 11.62
CA ASP A 162 2.48 -10.03 11.44
C ASP A 162 2.27 -9.20 12.73
N ASN A 163 1.11 -9.29 13.40
CA ASN A 163 0.87 -8.61 14.67
C ASN A 163 1.89 -9.01 15.76
N SER A 164 2.27 -10.29 15.80
CA SER A 164 3.27 -10.79 16.75
C SER A 164 4.67 -10.25 16.46
N ALA A 165 5.04 -10.14 15.18
CA ALA A 165 6.31 -9.56 14.79
C ALA A 165 6.35 -8.04 14.99
N TRP A 166 5.31 -7.31 14.59
CA TRP A 166 5.18 -5.88 14.88
C TRP A 166 5.26 -5.60 16.37
N ARG A 167 4.56 -6.40 17.19
CA ARG A 167 4.63 -6.28 18.65
C ARG A 167 6.04 -6.48 19.19
N ILE A 168 6.82 -7.42 18.67
CA ILE A 168 8.23 -7.57 19.05
C ILE A 168 9.02 -6.29 18.73
N LEU A 169 8.84 -5.72 17.53
CA LEU A 169 9.52 -4.48 17.13
C LEU A 169 9.12 -3.29 18.01
N PHE A 170 7.82 -3.07 18.22
CA PHE A 170 7.31 -1.94 19.01
C PHE A 170 7.62 -2.09 20.50
N TRP A 171 7.48 -3.28 21.09
CA TRP A 171 7.84 -3.52 22.48
C TRP A 171 9.34 -3.36 22.73
N ALA A 172 10.18 -3.73 21.77
CA ALA A 172 11.61 -3.53 21.87
C ALA A 172 11.96 -2.04 21.82
N ALA A 173 11.49 -1.32 20.80
CA ALA A 173 11.82 0.09 20.62
C ALA A 173 11.26 0.99 21.73
N HIS A 174 10.08 0.65 22.24
CA HIS A 174 9.39 1.37 23.31
C HIS A 174 9.49 0.68 24.66
N ALA A 175 10.48 -0.21 24.83
CA ALA A 175 10.78 -0.90 26.09
C ALA A 175 10.84 0.04 27.31
N PRO A 176 11.39 1.27 27.23
CA PRO A 176 11.38 2.19 28.36
C PRO A 176 9.99 2.51 28.93
N LEU A 177 8.93 2.49 28.10
CA LEU A 177 7.54 2.70 28.55
C LEU A 177 6.93 1.48 29.25
N ILE A 178 7.42 0.27 28.97
CA ILE A 178 6.75 -0.97 29.40
C ILE A 178 7.60 -1.89 30.27
N LEU A 179 8.92 -1.68 30.35
CA LEU A 179 9.87 -2.52 31.12
C LEU A 179 10.57 -1.76 32.26
N SER A 180 10.30 -0.46 32.44
CA SER A 180 10.88 0.34 33.53
C SER A 180 10.16 0.19 34.87
N SER A 181 9.11 -0.65 34.93
CA SER A 181 8.34 -0.94 36.14
C SER A 181 9.19 -1.50 37.29
N SER A 182 8.83 -1.20 38.53
CA SER A 182 9.39 -1.85 39.72
C SER A 182 8.78 -3.23 39.99
N ASP A 183 7.65 -3.56 39.36
CA ASP A 183 7.01 -4.87 39.47
C ASP A 183 7.77 -5.92 38.63
N LEU A 184 8.49 -6.79 39.34
CA LEU A 184 9.26 -7.89 38.73
C LEU A 184 8.38 -8.95 38.09
N VAL A 185 7.19 -9.24 38.63
CA VAL A 185 6.27 -10.25 38.09
C VAL A 185 5.78 -9.81 36.71
N TYR A 186 5.39 -8.54 36.61
CA TYR A 186 4.99 -7.94 35.34
C TYR A 186 6.13 -7.91 34.31
N ARG A 187 7.32 -7.45 34.72
CA ARG A 187 8.49 -7.45 33.82
C ARG A 187 8.82 -8.84 33.31
N SER A 188 8.76 -9.85 34.18
CA SER A 188 8.93 -11.25 33.79
C SER A 188 7.83 -11.71 32.82
N ALA A 189 6.58 -11.29 33.00
CA ALA A 189 5.48 -11.61 32.09
C ALA A 189 5.70 -11.00 30.68
N VAL A 190 6.12 -9.74 30.60
CA VAL A 190 6.45 -9.05 29.34
C VAL A 190 7.58 -9.77 28.60
N LEU A 191 8.69 -10.06 29.29
CA LEU A 191 9.85 -10.74 28.70
C LEU A 191 9.55 -12.20 28.31
N ASN A 192 8.76 -12.90 29.12
CA ASN A 192 8.26 -14.23 28.80
C ASN A 192 7.41 -14.21 27.54
N HIS A 193 6.51 -13.22 27.40
CA HIS A 193 5.69 -13.08 26.21
C HIS A 193 6.52 -12.84 24.95
N LEU A 194 7.53 -11.95 24.97
CA LEU A 194 8.42 -11.76 23.82
C LEU A 194 9.08 -13.08 23.37
N ALA A 195 9.54 -13.89 24.32
CA ALA A 195 10.11 -15.19 24.02
C ALA A 195 9.07 -16.18 23.46
N ARG A 196 7.83 -16.16 23.98
CA ARG A 196 6.72 -16.98 23.46
C ARG A 196 6.31 -16.55 22.05
N ALA A 197 6.22 -15.25 21.80
CA ALA A 197 5.92 -14.69 20.48
C ALA A 197 6.99 -15.11 19.46
N ALA A 198 8.27 -15.01 19.80
CA ALA A 198 9.34 -15.48 18.92
C ALA A 198 9.23 -16.99 18.62
N ARG A 199 9.00 -17.82 19.63
CA ARG A 199 8.76 -19.26 19.45
C ARG A 199 7.51 -19.56 18.61
N HIS A 200 6.48 -18.72 18.70
CA HIS A 200 5.29 -18.84 17.87
C HIS A 200 5.64 -18.53 16.41
N LEU A 201 6.34 -17.42 16.14
CA LEU A 201 6.81 -17.03 14.81
C LEU A 201 7.68 -18.11 14.16
N ASP A 202 8.61 -18.72 14.92
CA ASP A 202 9.46 -19.84 14.48
C ASP A 202 8.63 -20.99 13.83
N ARG A 203 7.33 -21.10 14.14
CA ARG A 203 6.43 -22.17 13.67
C ARG A 203 5.41 -21.75 12.61
N VAL A 204 5.11 -20.45 12.52
CA VAL A 204 4.01 -19.93 11.70
C VAL A 204 4.47 -19.02 10.56
N ALA A 205 5.70 -18.48 10.59
CA ALA A 205 6.16 -17.55 9.55
C ALA A 205 6.04 -18.16 8.14
N ASP A 206 6.54 -19.37 7.91
CA ASP A 206 6.42 -20.04 6.60
C ASP A 206 4.97 -20.35 6.16
N LYS A 207 4.06 -20.50 7.12
CA LYS A 207 2.64 -20.81 6.88
C LYS A 207 1.79 -19.56 6.73
N THR A 208 2.37 -18.40 7.00
CA THR A 208 1.69 -17.12 6.86
C THR A 208 1.42 -16.86 5.38
N ARG A 209 0.28 -16.22 5.10
CA ARG A 209 -0.10 -15.87 3.74
C ARG A 209 1.04 -15.09 3.05
N PRO A 210 1.44 -15.48 1.83
CA PRO A 210 2.53 -14.80 1.11
C PRO A 210 2.26 -13.31 0.92
N GLY A 211 3.32 -12.51 1.03
CA GLY A 211 3.29 -11.04 0.92
C GLY A 211 3.90 -10.37 2.16
N THR A 212 3.60 -9.07 2.33
CA THR A 212 4.22 -8.25 3.38
C THR A 212 4.03 -8.81 4.79
N GLY A 213 2.87 -9.38 5.14
CA GLY A 213 2.66 -9.97 6.46
C GLY A 213 3.60 -11.14 6.77
N GLN A 214 3.90 -11.99 5.78
CA GLN A 214 4.88 -13.07 5.93
C GLN A 214 6.30 -12.51 6.06
N MET A 215 6.64 -11.49 5.27
CA MET A 215 7.93 -10.81 5.37
C MET A 215 8.13 -10.22 6.77
N VAL A 216 7.12 -9.51 7.30
CA VAL A 216 7.14 -8.94 8.66
C VAL A 216 7.30 -10.04 9.72
N ALA A 217 6.63 -11.20 9.55
CA ALA A 217 6.81 -12.34 10.46
C ALA A 217 8.28 -12.79 10.54
N TRP A 218 8.98 -12.88 9.40
CA TRP A 218 10.42 -13.20 9.34
C TRP A 218 11.30 -12.09 9.92
N VAL A 219 10.96 -10.82 9.69
CA VAL A 219 11.61 -9.68 10.36
C VAL A 219 11.51 -9.84 11.88
N GLY A 220 10.35 -10.23 12.41
CA GLY A 220 10.15 -10.49 13.84
C GLY A 220 11.03 -11.61 14.40
N ILE A 221 11.30 -12.67 13.62
CA ILE A 221 12.22 -13.76 14.02
C ILE A 221 13.65 -13.24 14.17
N VAL A 222 14.14 -12.50 13.17
CA VAL A 222 15.50 -11.91 13.19
C VAL A 222 15.62 -10.88 14.31
N ALA A 223 14.63 -9.99 14.45
CA ALA A 223 14.57 -9.04 15.55
C ALA A 223 14.64 -9.75 16.91
N ALA A 224 13.83 -10.79 17.11
CA ALA A 224 13.83 -11.58 18.33
C ALA A 224 15.19 -12.22 18.64
N SER A 225 15.91 -12.73 17.64
CA SER A 225 17.27 -13.26 17.85
C SER A 225 18.28 -12.20 18.27
N LEU A 226 18.13 -10.97 17.78
CA LEU A 226 19.05 -9.88 18.09
C LEU A 226 18.71 -9.19 19.42
N LEU A 227 17.48 -9.30 19.89
CA LEU A 227 17.00 -8.66 21.12
C LEU A 227 17.20 -9.53 22.37
N MET A 228 17.28 -10.86 22.23
CA MET A 228 17.30 -11.80 23.35
C MET A 228 18.63 -12.58 23.44
N PRO A 229 19.20 -12.80 24.64
CA PRO A 229 20.36 -13.67 24.83
C PRO A 229 20.15 -15.09 24.28
N GLY A 230 21.22 -15.68 23.71
CA GLY A 230 21.18 -17.04 23.15
C GLY A 230 20.40 -17.13 21.83
N GLY A 231 20.25 -16.01 21.12
CA GLY A 231 19.49 -15.91 19.87
C GLY A 231 20.26 -16.34 18.62
N GLU A 232 21.54 -16.67 18.72
CA GLU A 232 22.43 -16.91 17.57
C GLU A 232 21.92 -18.02 16.62
N PRO A 233 21.41 -19.18 17.11
CA PRO A 233 20.81 -20.18 16.21
C PRO A 233 19.56 -19.66 15.49
N ARG A 234 18.74 -18.85 16.17
CA ARG A 234 17.56 -18.22 15.55
C ARG A 234 17.96 -17.16 14.54
N GLN A 235 19.08 -16.46 14.74
CA GLN A 235 19.56 -15.46 13.79
C GLN A 235 19.90 -16.11 12.45
N ILE A 236 20.70 -17.19 12.46
CA ILE A 236 21.09 -17.90 11.23
C ILE A 236 19.84 -18.41 10.47
N PHE A 237 18.92 -19.04 11.19
CA PHE A 237 17.66 -19.52 10.63
C PHE A 237 16.77 -18.38 10.12
N GLY A 238 16.64 -17.32 10.91
CA GLY A 238 15.83 -16.14 10.62
C GLY A 238 16.32 -15.37 9.39
N GLU A 239 17.62 -15.13 9.28
CA GLU A 239 18.22 -14.43 8.13
C GLU A 239 18.08 -15.24 6.84
N ALA A 240 18.24 -16.58 6.90
CA ALA A 240 18.00 -17.44 5.75
C ALA A 240 16.53 -17.42 5.29
N GLY A 241 15.59 -17.49 6.23
CA GLY A 241 14.16 -17.38 5.92
C GLY A 241 13.76 -16.00 5.41
N LEU A 242 14.31 -14.93 6.01
CA LEU A 242 14.07 -13.55 5.58
C LEU A 242 14.60 -13.31 4.15
N ARG A 243 15.81 -13.78 3.83
CA ARG A 243 16.35 -13.70 2.46
C ARG A 243 15.40 -14.36 1.46
N LYS A 244 14.98 -15.59 1.73
CA LYS A 244 14.07 -16.35 0.87
C LYS A 244 12.71 -15.67 0.65
N VAL A 245 12.11 -15.11 1.70
CA VAL A 245 10.82 -14.43 1.56
C VAL A 245 10.96 -13.10 0.81
N LEU A 246 12.09 -12.39 0.97
CA LEU A 246 12.35 -11.13 0.26
C LEU A 246 12.49 -11.35 -1.26
N GLU A 247 13.08 -12.45 -1.69
CA GLU A 247 13.19 -12.85 -3.11
C GLU A 247 11.82 -13.04 -3.78
N THR A 248 10.78 -13.39 -3.00
CA THR A 248 9.44 -13.67 -3.52
C THR A 248 8.41 -12.59 -3.19
N SER A 249 8.75 -11.61 -2.34
CA SER A 249 7.86 -10.52 -1.91
C SER A 249 7.92 -9.28 -2.79
N PHE A 250 8.99 -9.15 -3.59
CA PHE A 250 9.25 -8.00 -4.44
C PHE A 250 9.55 -8.43 -5.88
N TYR A 251 9.13 -7.59 -6.83
CA TYR A 251 9.63 -7.62 -8.19
C TYR A 251 11.07 -7.09 -8.24
N ALA A 252 11.75 -7.30 -9.36
CA ALA A 252 13.13 -6.86 -9.57
C ALA A 252 13.28 -5.33 -9.46
N ASP A 253 12.25 -4.59 -9.87
CA ASP A 253 12.17 -3.12 -9.76
C ASP A 253 11.87 -2.60 -8.33
N GLY A 254 11.72 -3.50 -7.36
CA GLY A 254 11.51 -3.16 -5.96
C GLY A 254 10.06 -2.98 -5.53
N GLY A 255 9.10 -3.09 -6.45
CA GLY A 255 7.68 -3.08 -6.11
C GLY A 255 7.22 -4.36 -5.42
N ASN A 256 6.37 -4.29 -4.40
CA ASN A 256 5.84 -5.50 -3.76
C ASN A 256 4.81 -6.24 -4.63
N ILE A 257 4.74 -7.57 -4.49
CA ILE A 257 3.86 -8.45 -5.26
C ILE A 257 2.36 -8.21 -5.04
N SER A 258 1.97 -7.57 -3.93
CA SER A 258 0.56 -7.24 -3.67
C SER A 258 0.09 -6.00 -4.44
N ARG A 259 1.03 -5.29 -5.06
CA ARG A 259 0.83 -4.04 -5.79
C ARG A 259 0.24 -2.91 -4.92
N SER A 260 0.19 -3.09 -3.60
CA SER A 260 -0.36 -2.13 -2.65
C SER A 260 0.72 -1.15 -2.17
N PRO A 261 0.51 0.16 -2.31
CA PRO A 261 1.35 1.18 -1.70
C PRO A 261 1.48 1.05 -0.18
N GLN A 262 0.38 0.75 0.54
CA GLN A 262 0.46 0.54 1.98
C GLN A 262 1.37 -0.64 2.34
N ALA A 263 1.23 -1.75 1.60
CA ALA A 263 2.09 -2.92 1.80
C ALA A 263 3.57 -2.64 1.48
N GLN A 264 3.86 -1.72 0.56
CA GLN A 264 5.22 -1.24 0.27
C GLN A 264 5.78 -0.45 1.45
N LEU A 265 4.98 0.48 1.97
CA LEU A 265 5.34 1.37 3.08
C LEU A 265 5.59 0.57 4.37
N ASP A 266 4.71 -0.39 4.68
CA ASP A 266 4.87 -1.29 5.83
C ASP A 266 6.15 -2.13 5.71
N ALA A 267 6.50 -2.55 4.49
CA ALA A 267 7.69 -3.34 4.26
C ALA A 267 8.98 -2.53 4.46
N VAL A 268 9.04 -1.31 3.92
CA VAL A 268 10.16 -0.38 4.15
C VAL A 268 10.30 -0.13 5.66
N MET A 269 9.20 0.21 6.35
CA MET A 269 9.21 0.45 7.79
C MET A 269 9.75 -0.73 8.60
N ALA A 270 9.29 -1.96 8.32
CA ALA A 270 9.74 -3.16 9.05
C ALA A 270 11.25 -3.40 8.89
N LEU A 271 11.76 -3.28 7.66
CA LEU A 271 13.17 -3.47 7.35
C LEU A 271 14.04 -2.35 7.95
N SER A 272 13.55 -1.10 7.95
CA SER A 272 14.23 0.03 8.61
C SER A 272 14.31 -0.14 10.12
N MET A 273 13.23 -0.59 10.76
CA MET A 273 13.24 -0.92 12.19
C MET A 273 14.21 -2.06 12.50
N LEU A 274 14.26 -3.10 11.66
CA LEU A 274 15.22 -4.19 11.81
C LEU A 274 16.68 -3.69 11.68
N ALA A 275 16.96 -2.80 10.73
CA ALA A 275 18.28 -2.20 10.58
C ALA A 275 18.72 -1.46 11.87
N LYS A 276 17.81 -0.77 12.56
CA LYS A 276 18.10 -0.15 13.87
C LYS A 276 18.37 -1.15 15.00
N ILE A 277 17.88 -2.38 14.90
CA ILE A 277 18.23 -3.45 15.84
C ILE A 277 19.67 -3.94 15.60
N TYR A 278 20.11 -4.08 14.34
CA TYR A 278 21.51 -4.38 14.02
C TYR A 278 22.45 -3.27 14.50
N ASP A 279 22.10 -2.00 14.24
CA ASP A 279 22.85 -0.82 14.70
C ASP A 279 23.01 -0.79 16.23
N MET A 280 21.91 -0.99 16.96
CA MET A 280 21.93 -1.14 18.43
C MET A 280 22.88 -2.26 18.90
N ARG A 281 22.95 -3.37 18.15
CA ARG A 281 23.87 -4.47 18.42
C ARG A 281 25.31 -4.22 17.95
N ARG A 282 25.56 -3.09 17.29
CA ARG A 282 26.83 -2.75 16.62
C ARG A 282 27.25 -3.82 15.60
N MET A 283 26.26 -4.35 14.89
CA MET A 283 26.43 -5.35 13.85
C MET A 283 26.13 -4.72 12.49
N GLU A 284 26.84 -5.17 11.46
CA GLU A 284 26.52 -4.76 10.10
C GLU A 284 25.15 -5.32 9.69
N VAL A 285 24.36 -4.49 9.00
CA VAL A 285 23.10 -4.92 8.42
C VAL A 285 23.40 -5.84 7.23
N PRO A 286 22.81 -7.04 7.14
CA PRO A 286 23.03 -7.94 6.02
C PRO A 286 22.77 -7.28 4.66
N PRO A 287 23.65 -7.48 3.65
CA PRO A 287 23.54 -6.81 2.34
C PRO A 287 22.18 -6.99 1.67
N PHE A 288 21.57 -8.18 1.76
CA PHE A 288 20.28 -8.46 1.15
C PHE A 288 19.13 -7.57 1.68
N ILE A 289 19.23 -7.06 2.92
CA ILE A 289 18.26 -6.10 3.47
C ILE A 289 18.48 -4.72 2.84
N GLN A 290 19.74 -4.29 2.75
CA GLN A 290 20.09 -3.00 2.15
C GLN A 290 19.73 -2.96 0.66
N GLU A 291 20.02 -4.04 -0.08
CA GLU A 291 19.67 -4.20 -1.49
C GLU A 291 18.16 -4.10 -1.73
N VAL A 292 17.35 -4.72 -0.87
CA VAL A 292 15.89 -4.60 -0.95
C VAL A 292 15.44 -3.17 -0.67
N LEU A 293 15.95 -2.52 0.38
CA LEU A 293 15.60 -1.13 0.69
C LEU A 293 15.98 -0.19 -0.47
N ALA A 294 17.16 -0.38 -1.06
CA ALA A 294 17.66 0.42 -2.18
C ALA A 294 16.75 0.39 -3.42
N ARG A 295 16.01 -0.70 -3.65
CA ARG A 295 15.01 -0.81 -4.72
C ARG A 295 13.57 -0.51 -4.27
N ALA A 296 13.21 -0.84 -3.02
CA ALA A 296 11.86 -0.67 -2.51
C ALA A 296 11.49 0.80 -2.28
N VAL A 297 12.45 1.63 -1.84
CA VAL A 297 12.25 3.06 -1.60
C VAL A 297 12.01 3.87 -2.88
N PRO A 298 12.80 3.75 -3.96
CA PRO A 298 12.50 4.47 -5.19
C PRO A 298 11.17 4.01 -5.82
N ALA A 299 10.81 2.71 -5.70
CA ALA A 299 9.49 2.23 -6.10
C ALA A 299 8.38 2.92 -5.29
N LEU A 300 8.46 2.95 -3.96
CA LEU A 300 7.51 3.67 -3.09
C LEU A 300 7.33 5.13 -3.52
N LEU A 301 8.44 5.85 -3.74
CA LEU A 301 8.45 7.23 -4.19
C LEU A 301 7.86 7.40 -5.61
N GLY A 302 7.94 6.37 -6.46
CA GLY A 302 7.35 6.37 -7.79
C GLY A 302 5.83 6.63 -7.77
N LEU A 303 5.15 6.27 -6.68
CA LEU A 303 3.69 6.40 -6.51
C LEU A 303 3.24 7.64 -5.73
N THR A 304 4.14 8.60 -5.45
CA THR A 304 3.75 9.85 -4.78
C THR A 304 3.28 10.91 -5.77
N HIS A 305 2.28 11.70 -5.43
CA HIS A 305 1.91 12.87 -6.21
C HIS A 305 2.92 14.01 -6.06
N SER A 306 2.71 15.10 -6.79
CA SER A 306 3.50 16.33 -6.65
C SER A 306 3.40 16.97 -5.26
N ASP A 307 2.34 16.68 -4.51
CA ASP A 307 2.17 17.04 -3.10
C ASP A 307 3.00 16.15 -2.14
N GLY A 308 3.67 15.11 -2.66
CA GLY A 308 4.44 14.12 -1.92
C GLY A 308 3.60 13.02 -1.26
N GLY A 309 2.26 13.13 -1.27
CA GLY A 309 1.36 12.13 -0.72
C GLY A 309 1.16 10.93 -1.65
N MET A 310 0.69 9.81 -1.11
CA MET A 310 0.53 8.56 -1.87
C MET A 310 -0.68 8.61 -2.81
N GLY A 311 -0.56 7.99 -3.99
CA GLY A 311 -1.70 7.70 -4.86
C GLY A 311 -2.57 6.53 -4.35
N SER A 312 -3.83 6.48 -4.78
CA SER A 312 -4.85 5.60 -4.19
C SER A 312 -4.99 4.27 -4.94
N TRP A 313 -4.04 3.35 -4.70
CA TRP A 313 -3.95 2.09 -5.45
C TRP A 313 -4.21 0.83 -4.62
N GLN A 314 -4.85 -0.16 -5.25
CA GLN A 314 -5.03 -1.53 -4.72
C GLN A 314 -5.54 -1.57 -3.26
N GLY A 315 -6.54 -0.74 -2.99
CA GLY A 315 -7.22 -0.63 -1.71
C GLY A 315 -6.56 0.30 -0.68
N SER A 316 -5.39 0.86 -0.98
CA SER A 316 -4.77 1.87 -0.11
C SER A 316 -5.62 3.14 -0.07
N GLY A 317 -5.69 3.78 1.10
CA GLY A 317 -6.16 5.16 1.20
C GLY A 317 -5.03 6.15 0.93
N ALA A 318 -5.33 7.44 1.03
CA ALA A 318 -4.33 8.48 0.88
C ALA A 318 -3.35 8.49 2.07
N THR A 319 -2.05 8.36 1.82
CA THR A 319 -1.02 8.53 2.86
C THR A 319 -0.38 9.92 2.74
N SER A 320 -0.21 10.61 3.87
CA SER A 320 0.36 11.96 3.88
C SER A 320 1.82 11.98 3.43
N ALA A 321 2.24 13.10 2.82
CA ALA A 321 3.64 13.32 2.43
C ALA A 321 4.59 13.23 3.64
N ALA A 322 4.19 13.77 4.79
CA ALA A 322 4.98 13.72 6.01
C ALA A 322 5.25 12.28 6.47
N THR A 323 4.23 11.42 6.44
CA THR A 323 4.37 9.99 6.79
C THR A 323 5.31 9.26 5.83
N ILE A 324 5.17 9.53 4.52
CA ILE A 324 6.02 8.90 3.50
C ILE A 324 7.47 9.35 3.68
N GLN A 325 7.71 10.65 3.83
CA GLN A 325 9.05 11.20 4.02
C GLN A 325 9.70 10.62 5.27
N ALA A 326 8.97 10.53 6.39
CA ALA A 326 9.51 9.97 7.62
C ALA A 326 9.95 8.51 7.48
N ILE A 327 9.24 7.71 6.68
CA ILE A 327 9.60 6.30 6.42
C ILE A 327 10.77 6.19 5.43
N VAL A 328 10.83 7.08 4.44
CA VAL A 328 11.99 7.18 3.54
C VAL A 328 13.24 7.57 4.33
N ASP A 329 13.14 8.56 5.22
CA ASP A 329 14.25 8.99 6.07
C ASP A 329 14.69 7.86 7.01
N ALA A 330 13.73 7.12 7.60
CA ALA A 330 13.99 5.96 8.43
C ALA A 330 14.77 4.86 7.70
N SER A 331 14.59 4.72 6.38
CA SER A 331 15.32 3.75 5.56
C SER A 331 16.79 4.10 5.34
N GLY A 332 17.16 5.38 5.49
CA GLY A 332 18.49 5.89 5.15
C GLY A 332 18.80 5.93 3.65
N VAL A 333 17.88 5.51 2.78
CA VAL A 333 18.07 5.51 1.32
C VAL A 333 17.81 6.90 0.76
N ARG A 334 18.80 7.45 0.04
CA ARG A 334 18.66 8.69 -0.73
C ARG A 334 18.54 8.35 -2.20
N THR A 335 17.40 8.66 -2.80
CA THR A 335 17.12 8.28 -4.19
C THR A 335 16.08 9.21 -4.82
N ARG A 336 15.89 9.07 -6.14
CA ARG A 336 14.80 9.72 -6.87
C ARG A 336 13.63 8.75 -7.05
N PRO A 337 12.38 9.25 -7.23
CA PRO A 337 11.25 8.41 -7.59
C PRO A 337 11.53 7.56 -8.83
N LEU A 338 11.19 6.27 -8.76
CA LEU A 338 11.25 5.39 -9.92
C LEU A 338 10.14 5.80 -10.90
N LYS A 339 10.54 6.23 -12.11
CA LYS A 339 9.57 6.62 -13.14
C LYS A 339 8.87 5.42 -13.78
N GLN A 340 9.59 4.31 -13.87
CA GLN A 340 9.15 3.12 -14.57
C GLN A 340 9.36 1.89 -13.69
N ALA A 341 8.32 1.50 -12.97
CA ALA A 341 8.27 0.21 -12.30
C ALA A 341 7.59 -0.78 -13.26
N ARG A 342 8.36 -1.34 -14.21
CA ARG A 342 7.79 -2.19 -15.28
C ARG A 342 7.13 -3.43 -14.70
N ASP A 343 7.80 -4.16 -13.82
CA ASP A 343 7.31 -5.45 -13.33
C ASP A 343 6.24 -5.25 -12.24
N TRP A 344 6.36 -4.18 -11.45
CA TRP A 344 5.28 -3.72 -10.56
C TRP A 344 4.06 -3.18 -11.32
N GLY A 345 4.33 -2.65 -12.51
CA GLY A 345 3.38 -2.13 -13.49
C GLY A 345 2.84 -0.75 -13.18
N TYR A 346 3.60 0.11 -12.50
CA TYR A 346 3.23 1.51 -12.32
C TYR A 346 4.13 2.42 -13.13
N GLN A 347 3.52 3.39 -13.80
CA GLN A 347 4.21 4.39 -14.62
C GLN A 347 4.02 5.77 -14.02
N ARG A 348 5.10 6.55 -13.96
CA ARG A 348 5.11 7.91 -13.46
C ARG A 348 5.65 8.83 -14.55
N LEU A 349 4.82 9.77 -14.99
CA LEU A 349 5.21 10.86 -15.87
C LEU A 349 5.31 12.16 -15.07
N VAL A 350 6.33 12.96 -15.34
CA VAL A 350 6.59 14.21 -14.63
C VAL A 350 6.93 15.29 -15.64
N ALA A 351 6.22 16.42 -15.57
CA ALA A 351 6.52 17.62 -16.33
C ALA A 351 6.29 18.85 -15.44
N ASN A 352 7.36 19.59 -15.11
CA ASN A 352 7.32 20.68 -14.13
C ASN A 352 6.70 20.23 -12.78
N LYS A 353 5.56 20.83 -12.40
CA LYS A 353 4.82 20.51 -11.17
C LYS A 353 3.74 19.45 -11.40
N VAL A 354 3.57 18.98 -12.63
CA VAL A 354 2.55 18.00 -13.00
C VAL A 354 3.10 16.59 -12.88
N VAL A 355 2.37 15.73 -12.17
CA VAL A 355 2.67 14.32 -11.98
C VAL A 355 1.47 13.49 -12.40
N LEU A 356 1.71 12.55 -13.31
CA LEU A 356 0.74 11.51 -13.69
C LEU A 356 1.24 10.15 -13.21
N LEU A 357 0.36 9.41 -12.56
CA LEU A 357 0.59 8.04 -12.09
C LEU A 357 -0.38 7.11 -12.79
N ALA A 358 0.07 6.00 -13.39
CA ALA A 358 -0.79 5.07 -14.12
C ALA A 358 -0.56 3.59 -13.76
N ASP A 359 -1.66 2.83 -13.67
CA ASP A 359 -1.67 1.38 -13.48
C ASP A 359 -1.60 0.65 -14.84
N ALA A 360 -0.42 0.12 -15.15
CA ALA A 360 -0.10 -0.59 -16.39
C ALA A 360 0.25 -2.07 -16.15
N ALA A 361 -0.39 -2.74 -15.19
CA ALA A 361 -0.24 -4.19 -15.01
C ALA A 361 -1.56 -4.92 -14.72
N PRO A 362 -1.57 -6.26 -14.94
CA PRO A 362 -2.67 -7.08 -14.46
C PRO A 362 -2.87 -6.91 -12.95
N PRO A 363 -4.10 -7.08 -12.45
CA PRO A 363 -4.34 -6.93 -11.03
C PRO A 363 -3.59 -8.02 -10.24
N PRO A 364 -3.21 -7.75 -8.98
CA PRO A 364 -2.45 -8.68 -8.15
C PRO A 364 -3.15 -10.04 -8.02
N ILE A 365 -2.39 -11.10 -7.79
CA ILE A 365 -2.96 -12.44 -7.59
C ILE A 365 -3.71 -12.51 -6.26
N ALA A 366 -4.84 -13.23 -6.26
CA ALA A 366 -5.74 -13.26 -5.10
C ALA A 366 -5.10 -13.85 -3.84
N ARG A 367 -4.00 -14.61 -3.94
CA ARG A 367 -3.29 -15.17 -2.78
C ARG A 367 -2.41 -14.16 -2.01
N VAL A 368 -2.13 -12.98 -2.58
CA VAL A 368 -1.21 -11.99 -1.95
C VAL A 368 -1.87 -10.67 -1.55
N THR A 369 -3.16 -10.49 -1.88
CA THR A 369 -3.93 -9.29 -1.47
C THR A 369 -5.38 -9.61 -1.10
N GLU A 370 -5.93 -8.88 -0.14
CA GLU A 370 -7.35 -8.94 0.25
C GLU A 370 -8.18 -7.83 -0.40
N ALA A 371 -7.54 -6.70 -0.72
CA ALA A 371 -8.19 -5.50 -1.21
C ALA A 371 -7.81 -5.15 -2.66
N GLY A 372 -7.30 -6.11 -3.44
CA GLY A 372 -6.97 -5.90 -4.85
C GLY A 372 -8.16 -5.37 -5.65
N CYS A 373 -7.89 -4.43 -6.55
CA CYS A 373 -8.89 -3.68 -7.31
C CYS A 373 -8.93 -4.10 -8.79
N ALA A 374 -10.03 -3.75 -9.46
CA ALA A 374 -10.19 -3.85 -10.91
C ALA A 374 -9.76 -2.53 -11.61
N SER A 375 -8.57 -2.05 -11.26
CA SER A 375 -8.05 -0.69 -11.57
C SER A 375 -7.18 -0.59 -12.83
N THR A 376 -6.96 -1.69 -13.55
CA THR A 376 -6.01 -1.71 -14.68
C THR A 376 -6.33 -0.61 -15.70
N LEU A 377 -5.30 0.14 -16.11
CA LEU A 377 -5.33 1.34 -16.97
C LEU A 377 -5.92 2.61 -16.33
N ALA A 378 -6.19 2.61 -15.02
CA ALA A 378 -6.51 3.84 -14.30
C ALA A 378 -5.28 4.74 -14.15
N PHE A 379 -5.51 6.05 -14.05
CA PHE A 379 -4.46 7.03 -13.73
C PHE A 379 -4.94 8.02 -12.67
N GLU A 380 -3.97 8.68 -12.02
CA GLU A 380 -4.17 9.86 -11.19
C GLU A 380 -3.28 10.99 -11.74
N LEU A 381 -3.72 12.24 -11.61
CA LEU A 381 -3.05 13.45 -12.12
C LEU A 381 -3.05 14.53 -11.05
N SER A 382 -1.90 15.13 -10.77
CA SER A 382 -1.77 16.31 -9.91
C SER A 382 -0.99 17.42 -10.58
N ASP A 383 -1.28 18.67 -10.19
CA ASP A 383 -0.53 19.87 -10.53
C ASP A 383 -0.19 20.64 -9.24
N GLY A 384 1.07 20.60 -8.84
CA GLY A 384 1.51 21.19 -7.57
C GLY A 384 0.87 20.50 -6.37
N ALA A 385 0.17 21.24 -5.53
CA ALA A 385 -0.51 20.68 -4.35
C ALA A 385 -1.88 20.07 -4.69
N GLU A 386 -2.44 20.35 -5.86
CA GLU A 386 -3.80 19.98 -6.21
C GLU A 386 -3.83 18.67 -7.00
N ARG A 387 -4.70 17.74 -6.58
CA ARG A 387 -4.95 16.49 -7.30
C ARG A 387 -6.16 16.68 -8.21
N ILE A 388 -5.91 16.77 -9.52
CA ILE A 388 -6.94 17.03 -10.53
C ILE A 388 -7.79 15.80 -10.75
N VAL A 389 -7.14 14.66 -11.04
CA VAL A 389 -7.78 13.36 -11.25
C VAL A 389 -7.26 12.39 -10.20
N VAL A 390 -8.17 11.69 -9.53
CA VAL A 390 -7.87 10.72 -8.47
C VAL A 390 -8.55 9.38 -8.77
N ASN A 391 -8.26 8.35 -7.97
CA ASN A 391 -9.17 7.22 -7.77
C ASN A 391 -9.88 7.36 -6.42
N CYS A 392 -10.98 6.64 -6.22
CA CYS A 392 -11.75 6.75 -4.96
C CYS A 392 -10.95 6.28 -3.73
N GLY A 393 -10.10 5.26 -3.87
CA GLY A 393 -9.22 4.76 -2.81
C GLY A 393 -9.90 4.04 -1.65
N GLY A 394 -9.12 3.61 -0.66
CA GLY A 394 -9.62 3.28 0.68
C GLY A 394 -10.33 1.92 0.87
N ALA A 395 -10.35 1.03 -0.12
CA ALA A 395 -11.04 -0.26 0.03
C ALA A 395 -10.50 -1.17 1.15
N ALA A 396 -9.23 -1.02 1.54
CA ALA A 396 -8.63 -1.75 2.66
C ALA A 396 -8.93 -1.10 4.03
N LEU A 397 -9.60 0.05 4.06
CA LEU A 397 -9.89 0.83 5.27
C LEU A 397 -11.27 0.52 5.85
N THR A 398 -11.78 -0.71 5.65
CA THR A 398 -13.08 -1.12 6.17
C THR A 398 -13.17 -0.86 7.69
N GLY A 399 -14.22 -0.17 8.12
CA GLY A 399 -14.39 0.29 9.50
C GLY A 399 -15.70 1.07 9.68
N ALA A 400 -15.81 1.87 10.74
CA ALA A 400 -17.07 2.57 11.04
C ALA A 400 -17.48 3.58 9.95
N THR A 401 -16.50 4.17 9.26
CA THR A 401 -16.71 5.15 8.18
C THR A 401 -16.71 4.53 6.77
N ILE A 402 -16.14 3.33 6.62
CA ILE A 402 -16.15 2.57 5.37
C ILE A 402 -16.85 1.22 5.61
N PRO A 403 -18.18 1.13 5.39
CA PRO A 403 -18.90 -0.13 5.46
C PRO A 403 -18.37 -1.16 4.44
N ALA A 404 -18.57 -2.45 4.72
CA ALA A 404 -18.07 -3.53 3.87
C ALA A 404 -18.57 -3.46 2.42
N ASP A 405 -19.81 -3.02 2.20
CA ASP A 405 -20.36 -2.86 0.85
C ASP A 405 -19.72 -1.69 0.09
N LEU A 406 -19.44 -0.58 0.79
CA LEU A 406 -18.69 0.54 0.21
C LEU A 406 -17.25 0.10 -0.11
N ALA A 407 -16.58 -0.60 0.80
CA ALA A 407 -15.24 -1.17 0.55
C ALA A 407 -15.23 -2.08 -0.68
N ARG A 408 -16.29 -2.85 -0.92
CA ARG A 408 -16.43 -3.67 -2.13
C ARG A 408 -16.62 -2.80 -3.39
N GLY A 409 -17.45 -1.76 -3.32
CA GLY A 409 -17.68 -0.80 -4.39
C GLY A 409 -16.40 -0.06 -4.80
N LEU A 410 -15.59 0.36 -3.83
CA LEU A 410 -14.30 1.03 -4.00
C LEU A 410 -13.26 0.20 -4.78
N ARG A 411 -13.48 -1.11 -4.93
CA ARG A 411 -12.59 -2.00 -5.69
C ARG A 411 -12.98 -2.14 -7.16
N THR A 412 -14.19 -1.71 -7.52
CA THR A 412 -14.74 -1.84 -8.88
C THR A 412 -13.99 -0.92 -9.87
N THR A 413 -14.07 -1.24 -11.16
CA THR A 413 -13.50 -0.40 -12.21
C THR A 413 -14.16 0.98 -12.26
N ALA A 414 -15.44 1.07 -11.89
CA ALA A 414 -16.18 2.33 -11.82
C ALA A 414 -15.72 3.28 -10.69
N ALA A 415 -14.92 2.79 -9.73
CA ALA A 415 -14.32 3.60 -8.67
C ALA A 415 -12.92 4.14 -9.02
N HIS A 416 -12.48 3.94 -10.27
CA HIS A 416 -11.18 4.32 -10.77
C HIS A 416 -11.32 5.15 -12.06
N SER A 417 -10.36 6.02 -12.31
CA SER A 417 -10.37 6.93 -13.47
C SER A 417 -9.98 6.20 -14.75
N THR A 418 -10.89 5.36 -15.25
CA THR A 418 -10.72 4.48 -16.41
C THR A 418 -12.08 4.12 -17.05
N LEU A 419 -12.06 3.21 -18.03
CA LEU A 419 -13.23 2.82 -18.83
C LEU A 419 -13.89 1.52 -18.34
N THR A 420 -15.22 1.57 -18.19
CA THR A 420 -16.09 0.40 -18.05
C THR A 420 -16.82 0.11 -19.35
N LEU A 421 -17.01 -1.18 -19.66
CA LEU A 421 -17.74 -1.64 -20.84
C LEU A 421 -18.92 -2.52 -20.43
N GLY A 422 -20.13 -2.18 -20.90
CA GLY A 422 -21.37 -2.88 -20.55
C GLY A 422 -21.61 -2.96 -19.05
N ASP A 423 -21.34 -1.87 -18.33
CA ASP A 423 -21.42 -1.75 -16.87
C ASP A 423 -20.75 -2.92 -16.12
N SER A 424 -19.54 -3.28 -16.57
CA SER A 424 -18.81 -4.40 -16.00
C SER A 424 -17.37 -4.04 -15.67
N ASN A 425 -16.86 -4.61 -14.58
CA ASN A 425 -15.46 -4.45 -14.17
C ASN A 425 -14.50 -5.11 -15.16
N SER A 426 -13.32 -4.52 -15.37
CA SER A 426 -12.21 -5.12 -16.14
C SER A 426 -11.76 -6.46 -15.54
N THR A 427 -11.85 -6.59 -14.21
CA THR A 427 -11.66 -7.84 -13.47
C THR A 427 -12.78 -8.07 -12.47
N ALA A 428 -13.34 -9.28 -12.44
CA ALA A 428 -14.41 -9.62 -11.52
C ALA A 428 -13.94 -9.59 -10.07
N ILE A 429 -14.80 -9.11 -9.18
CA ILE A 429 -14.63 -9.20 -7.73
C ILE A 429 -15.65 -10.22 -7.23
N LEU A 430 -15.17 -11.31 -6.61
CA LEU A 430 -16.02 -12.40 -6.16
C LEU A 430 -16.64 -12.08 -4.80
N ALA A 431 -17.72 -12.78 -4.45
CA ALA A 431 -18.43 -12.58 -3.18
C ALA A 431 -17.55 -12.76 -1.94
N ASN A 432 -16.54 -13.64 -2.03
CA ASN A 432 -15.56 -13.85 -0.97
C ASN A 432 -14.44 -12.79 -0.91
N GLY A 433 -14.55 -11.71 -1.69
CA GLY A 433 -13.58 -10.62 -1.76
C GLY A 433 -12.34 -10.92 -2.60
N SER A 434 -12.18 -12.10 -3.19
CA SER A 434 -11.05 -12.38 -4.08
C SER A 434 -11.28 -11.87 -5.51
N LEU A 435 -10.18 -11.60 -6.23
CA LEU A 435 -10.23 -11.27 -7.65
C LEU A 435 -10.49 -12.54 -8.50
N GLY A 436 -11.44 -12.43 -9.43
CA GLY A 436 -11.87 -13.51 -10.32
C GLY A 436 -11.30 -13.40 -11.74
N LYS A 437 -12.11 -13.81 -12.71
CA LYS A 437 -11.80 -13.72 -14.16
C LYS A 437 -11.80 -12.26 -14.60
N GLY A 438 -10.89 -11.90 -15.50
CA GLY A 438 -10.69 -10.51 -15.89
C GLY A 438 -9.44 -10.35 -16.73
N VAL A 439 -8.75 -9.23 -16.53
CA VAL A 439 -7.45 -8.95 -17.14
C VAL A 439 -6.46 -10.08 -16.84
N THR A 440 -5.86 -10.60 -17.90
CA THR A 440 -4.77 -11.58 -17.86
C THR A 440 -3.49 -11.05 -18.48
N GLU A 441 -3.60 -10.11 -19.41
CA GLU A 441 -2.47 -9.56 -20.14
C GLU A 441 -2.57 -8.03 -20.15
N VAL A 442 -1.43 -7.38 -19.91
CA VAL A 442 -1.26 -5.95 -20.16
C VAL A 442 -0.06 -5.71 -21.07
N GLU A 443 -0.29 -4.98 -22.15
CA GLU A 443 0.77 -4.44 -23.01
C GLU A 443 1.11 -3.03 -22.56
N LEU A 444 2.39 -2.66 -22.63
CA LEU A 444 2.91 -1.33 -22.26
C LEU A 444 4.00 -0.90 -23.25
N ASP A 445 3.86 0.30 -23.81
CA ASP A 445 4.87 1.02 -24.61
C ASP A 445 5.04 2.43 -24.00
N ARG A 446 6.28 2.78 -23.65
CA ARG A 446 6.62 4.09 -23.07
C ARG A 446 7.71 4.73 -23.92
N ARG A 447 7.52 6.01 -24.26
CA ARG A 447 8.48 6.80 -25.04
C ARG A 447 8.60 8.20 -24.50
N GLU A 448 9.83 8.68 -24.38
CA GLU A 448 10.12 10.10 -24.20
C GLU A 448 10.34 10.73 -25.57
N THR A 449 9.57 11.78 -25.88
CA THR A 449 9.62 12.46 -27.18
C THR A 449 9.75 13.98 -26.99
N PRO A 450 10.20 14.74 -28.01
CA PRO A 450 10.16 16.20 -27.95
C PRO A 450 8.76 16.78 -27.68
N GLN A 451 7.70 16.03 -28.01
CA GLN A 451 6.31 16.39 -27.79
C GLN A 451 5.81 16.05 -26.38
N GLY A 452 6.64 15.39 -25.56
CA GLY A 452 6.29 14.99 -24.19
C GLY A 452 6.51 13.51 -23.91
N SER A 453 6.15 13.11 -22.69
CA SER A 453 6.20 11.71 -22.26
C SER A 453 4.94 10.99 -22.73
N ARG A 454 5.11 9.88 -23.45
CA ARG A 454 4.04 9.07 -24.03
C ARG A 454 3.99 7.70 -23.35
N VAL A 455 2.81 7.29 -22.91
CA VAL A 455 2.53 5.93 -22.42
C VAL A 455 1.31 5.38 -23.13
N GLU A 456 1.47 4.25 -23.81
CA GLU A 456 0.39 3.45 -24.37
C GLU A 456 0.30 2.13 -23.60
N MET A 457 -0.91 1.79 -23.17
CA MET A 457 -1.15 0.59 -22.37
C MET A 457 -2.47 -0.06 -22.75
N SER A 458 -2.56 -1.39 -22.75
CA SER A 458 -3.80 -2.09 -23.12
C SER A 458 -4.03 -3.36 -22.32
N HIS A 459 -5.30 -3.76 -22.14
CA HIS A 459 -5.68 -4.95 -21.40
C HIS A 459 -6.78 -5.78 -22.09
N ASP A 460 -6.80 -7.08 -21.81
CA ASP A 460 -7.74 -8.05 -22.39
C ASP A 460 -9.01 -8.31 -21.55
N GLY A 461 -9.22 -7.60 -20.44
CA GLY A 461 -10.28 -7.90 -19.45
C GLY A 461 -11.73 -7.92 -19.97
N TYR A 462 -11.98 -7.30 -21.12
CA TYR A 462 -13.28 -7.30 -21.81
C TYR A 462 -13.34 -8.26 -23.01
N ALA A 463 -12.21 -8.82 -23.46
CA ALA A 463 -12.11 -9.58 -24.71
C ALA A 463 -13.08 -10.78 -24.73
N ARG A 464 -13.09 -11.59 -23.66
CA ARG A 464 -13.94 -12.78 -23.60
C ARG A 464 -15.43 -12.47 -23.52
N ARG A 465 -15.83 -11.41 -22.80
CA ARG A 465 -17.25 -11.10 -22.52
C ARG A 465 -17.87 -10.22 -23.60
N HIS A 466 -17.10 -9.25 -24.10
CA HIS A 466 -17.58 -8.20 -24.97
C HIS A 466 -16.90 -8.18 -26.35
N GLY A 467 -15.85 -8.99 -26.55
CA GLY A 467 -15.14 -9.06 -27.83
C GLY A 467 -14.21 -7.88 -28.11
N LEU A 468 -13.87 -7.09 -27.08
CA LEU A 468 -13.09 -5.86 -27.20
C LEU A 468 -11.90 -5.86 -26.20
N ILE A 469 -10.77 -5.33 -26.63
CA ILE A 469 -9.59 -4.97 -25.84
C ILE A 469 -9.69 -3.48 -25.53
N HIS A 470 -9.39 -3.09 -24.30
CA HIS A 470 -9.30 -1.68 -23.92
C HIS A 470 -7.84 -1.24 -23.99
N ARG A 471 -7.58 -0.16 -24.72
CA ARG A 471 -6.27 0.46 -24.87
C ARG A 471 -6.37 1.93 -24.53
N ARG A 472 -5.39 2.44 -23.80
CA ARG A 472 -5.28 3.83 -23.40
C ARG A 472 -3.93 4.39 -23.83
N LEU A 473 -3.96 5.55 -24.46
CA LEU A 473 -2.79 6.38 -24.76
C LEU A 473 -2.84 7.62 -23.86
N LEU A 474 -1.71 7.98 -23.27
CA LEU A 474 -1.51 9.18 -22.47
C LEU A 474 -0.26 9.92 -22.97
N ILE A 475 -0.37 11.21 -23.23
CA ILE A 475 0.74 12.08 -23.63
C ILE A 475 0.73 13.32 -22.75
N LEU A 476 1.74 13.44 -21.89
CA LEU A 476 1.96 14.61 -21.04
C LEU A 476 2.94 15.56 -21.74
N SER A 477 2.51 16.79 -22.01
CA SER A 477 3.36 17.79 -22.67
C SER A 477 4.59 18.15 -21.83
N PRO A 478 5.72 18.56 -22.44
CA PRO A 478 6.96 18.84 -21.71
C PRO A 478 6.82 19.99 -20.69
N ASN A 479 5.90 20.92 -20.94
CA ASN A 479 5.61 22.03 -20.04
C ASN A 479 4.58 21.69 -18.95
N GLY A 480 4.00 20.48 -18.95
CA GLY A 480 2.98 20.03 -18.01
C GLY A 480 1.61 20.69 -18.21
N ARG A 481 1.43 21.55 -19.22
CA ARG A 481 0.20 22.32 -19.39
C ARG A 481 -0.91 21.57 -20.12
N GLU A 482 -0.61 20.37 -20.61
CA GLU A 482 -1.53 19.58 -21.43
C GLU A 482 -1.29 18.08 -21.21
N LEU A 483 -2.37 17.37 -20.85
CA LEU A 483 -2.43 15.91 -20.89
C LEU A 483 -3.44 15.53 -21.97
N ARG A 484 -2.96 14.90 -23.04
CA ARG A 484 -3.81 14.27 -24.06
C ARG A 484 -4.03 12.81 -23.70
N GLY A 485 -5.24 12.35 -23.86
CA GLY A 485 -5.59 10.95 -23.70
C GLY A 485 -6.45 10.45 -24.85
N GLU A 486 -6.35 9.15 -25.12
CA GLU A 486 -7.21 8.47 -26.07
C GLU A 486 -7.53 7.08 -25.52
N ASP A 487 -8.82 6.79 -25.34
CA ASP A 487 -9.32 5.47 -24.95
C ASP A 487 -9.90 4.76 -26.17
N MET A 488 -9.29 3.63 -26.52
CA MET A 488 -9.62 2.81 -27.68
C MET A 488 -10.21 1.47 -27.23
N LEU A 489 -11.33 1.10 -27.83
CA LEU A 489 -11.93 -0.21 -27.74
C LEU A 489 -11.66 -0.95 -29.05
N LEU A 490 -10.71 -1.88 -29.04
CA LEU A 490 -10.25 -2.58 -30.24
C LEU A 490 -10.85 -3.99 -30.34
N PRO A 491 -11.26 -4.47 -31.53
CA PRO A 491 -11.75 -5.85 -31.69
C PRO A 491 -10.74 -6.88 -31.20
N ALA A 492 -11.16 -7.72 -30.25
CA ALA A 492 -10.32 -8.79 -29.74
C ALA A 492 -10.18 -9.92 -30.80
N PRO A 493 -8.96 -10.42 -31.06
CA PRO A 493 -8.75 -11.51 -32.00
C PRO A 493 -9.57 -12.76 -31.61
N ARG A 494 -10.13 -13.47 -32.60
CA ARG A 494 -10.76 -14.79 -32.43
C ARG A 494 -11.95 -14.84 -31.45
N THR A 495 -12.62 -13.71 -31.20
CA THR A 495 -13.84 -13.65 -30.37
C THR A 495 -15.08 -13.36 -31.22
N ARG A 496 -16.23 -13.94 -30.84
CA ARG A 496 -17.51 -13.60 -31.49
C ARG A 496 -17.90 -12.17 -31.10
N ARG A 497 -17.89 -11.29 -32.09
CA ARG A 497 -18.31 -9.89 -31.96
C ARG A 497 -19.81 -9.85 -31.74
N LYS A 498 -20.27 -9.25 -30.63
CA LYS A 498 -21.69 -9.25 -30.25
C LYS A 498 -22.23 -7.83 -30.18
N GLY A 499 -22.82 -7.34 -31.26
CA GLY A 499 -23.56 -6.07 -31.30
C GLY A 499 -22.83 -4.89 -30.68
N ASP A 500 -23.57 -3.84 -30.44
CA ASP A 500 -23.02 -2.63 -29.86
C ASP A 500 -22.92 -2.74 -28.32
N LYS A 501 -21.98 -2.02 -27.73
CA LYS A 501 -21.69 -2.06 -26.29
C LYS A 501 -21.61 -0.64 -25.75
N GLY A 502 -22.43 -0.32 -24.76
CA GLY A 502 -22.29 0.94 -24.02
C GLY A 502 -20.96 0.97 -23.28
N PHE A 503 -20.24 2.08 -23.35
CA PHE A 503 -19.06 2.35 -22.54
C PHE A 503 -19.31 3.55 -21.64
N THR A 504 -18.57 3.59 -20.54
CA THR A 504 -18.51 4.74 -19.64
C THR A 504 -17.07 4.96 -19.23
N LEU A 505 -16.54 6.13 -19.57
CA LEU A 505 -15.21 6.59 -19.22
C LEU A 505 -15.35 7.60 -18.07
N ARG A 506 -14.66 7.34 -16.95
CA ARG A 506 -14.75 8.16 -15.74
C ARG A 506 -13.42 8.82 -15.42
N PHE A 507 -13.51 10.05 -14.91
CA PHE A 507 -12.41 10.76 -14.26
C PHE A 507 -12.91 11.32 -12.93
N HIS A 508 -12.53 10.68 -11.82
CA HIS A 508 -12.90 11.17 -10.49
C HIS A 508 -12.04 12.40 -10.17
N LEU A 509 -12.68 13.48 -9.75
CA LEU A 509 -12.02 14.74 -9.43
C LEU A 509 -11.60 14.76 -7.96
N GLY A 510 -10.47 15.40 -7.68
CA GLY A 510 -10.02 15.60 -6.30
C GLY A 510 -10.97 16.46 -5.47
N ALA A 511 -10.90 16.34 -4.15
CA ALA A 511 -11.85 16.96 -3.21
C ALA A 511 -11.89 18.50 -3.25
N HIS A 512 -10.92 19.14 -3.88
CA HIS A 512 -10.82 20.61 -4.00
C HIS A 512 -11.07 21.12 -5.42
N ILE A 513 -11.53 20.23 -6.31
CA ILE A 513 -11.82 20.54 -7.69
C ILE A 513 -13.33 20.65 -7.88
N SER A 514 -13.77 21.77 -8.44
CA SER A 514 -15.16 21.97 -8.86
C SER A 514 -15.25 22.05 -10.38
N ALA A 515 -16.19 21.33 -10.98
CA ALA A 515 -16.39 21.28 -12.42
C ALA A 515 -17.63 22.08 -12.87
N SER A 516 -17.61 22.56 -14.12
CA SER A 516 -18.76 23.20 -14.76
C SER A 516 -18.78 22.87 -16.25
N LEU A 517 -19.88 22.29 -16.74
CA LEU A 517 -20.01 21.89 -18.13
C LEU A 517 -20.02 23.09 -19.08
N THR A 518 -19.43 22.92 -20.26
CA THR A 518 -19.62 23.82 -21.39
C THR A 518 -20.98 23.58 -22.05
N ALA A 519 -21.51 24.59 -22.75
CA ALA A 519 -22.85 24.53 -23.35
C ALA A 519 -23.01 23.40 -24.39
N ASP A 520 -21.92 23.03 -25.06
CA ASP A 520 -21.90 21.96 -26.07
C ASP A 520 -21.85 20.55 -25.47
N LYS A 521 -21.74 20.42 -24.13
CA LYS A 521 -21.56 19.14 -23.42
C LYS A 521 -20.41 18.28 -23.96
N LEU A 522 -19.37 18.93 -24.47
CA LEU A 522 -18.11 18.29 -24.91
C LEU A 522 -16.91 18.78 -24.10
N GLY A 523 -17.13 19.59 -23.07
CA GLY A 523 -16.09 20.04 -22.16
C GLY A 523 -16.59 20.42 -20.78
N ALA A 524 -15.63 20.56 -19.86
CA ALA A 524 -15.85 21.07 -18.53
C ALA A 524 -14.70 21.99 -18.13
N LEU A 525 -15.01 23.10 -17.46
CA LEU A 525 -14.04 23.94 -16.77
C LEU A 525 -13.84 23.40 -15.37
N LEU A 526 -12.58 23.21 -14.97
CA LEU A 526 -12.17 22.68 -13.69
C LEU A 526 -11.44 23.77 -12.93
N ARG A 527 -12.08 24.27 -11.89
CA ARG A 527 -11.49 25.28 -11.00
C ARG A 527 -10.72 24.56 -9.90
N ILE A 528 -9.44 24.90 -9.79
CA ILE A 528 -8.57 24.48 -8.69
C ILE A 528 -8.38 25.66 -7.74
N ASN A 529 -8.23 25.41 -6.43
CA ASN A 529 -8.08 26.48 -5.45
C ASN A 529 -6.75 27.21 -5.65
N GLY A 530 -6.79 28.51 -5.99
CA GLY A 530 -5.59 29.36 -6.08
C GLY A 530 -4.61 29.02 -7.21
N GLY A 531 -5.00 28.18 -8.19
CA GLY A 531 -4.14 27.75 -9.30
C GLY A 531 -4.74 27.97 -10.69
N PRO A 532 -4.04 27.55 -11.76
CA PRO A 532 -4.51 27.66 -13.14
C PRO A 532 -5.87 26.97 -13.36
N LEU A 533 -6.72 27.59 -14.18
CA LEU A 533 -7.96 26.97 -14.61
C LEU A 533 -7.64 25.82 -15.57
N TRP A 534 -8.16 24.63 -15.31
CA TRP A 534 -8.04 23.49 -16.22
C TRP A 534 -9.30 23.35 -17.07
N GLN A 535 -9.15 22.89 -18.29
CA GLN A 535 -10.24 22.51 -19.18
C GLN A 535 -10.15 21.04 -19.50
N PHE A 536 -11.25 20.32 -19.31
CA PHE A 536 -11.45 19.03 -19.94
C PHE A 536 -12.22 19.20 -21.26
N ARG A 537 -11.82 18.48 -22.30
CA ARG A 537 -12.55 18.36 -23.58
C ARG A 537 -12.52 16.92 -24.05
N THR A 538 -13.59 16.47 -24.69
CA THR A 538 -13.65 15.18 -25.40
C THR A 538 -14.05 15.37 -26.86
N SER A 539 -13.59 14.48 -27.74
CA SER A 539 -13.93 14.48 -29.17
C SER A 539 -15.36 14.01 -29.44
N GLU A 540 -15.87 13.11 -28.60
CA GLU A 540 -17.14 12.42 -28.81
C GLU A 540 -17.71 11.85 -27.51
N GLY A 541 -18.94 11.35 -27.57
CA GLY A 541 -19.69 10.90 -26.41
C GLY A 541 -20.46 12.03 -25.72
N GLY A 542 -21.33 11.65 -24.78
CA GLY A 542 -22.01 12.59 -23.89
C GLY A 542 -21.20 12.80 -22.63
N LEU A 543 -20.74 14.03 -22.38
CA LEU A 543 -20.09 14.42 -21.13
C LEU A 543 -21.14 14.93 -20.13
N ASP A 544 -21.17 14.31 -18.95
CA ASP A 544 -21.90 14.78 -17.78
C ASP A 544 -20.95 14.90 -16.56
N ILE A 545 -21.41 15.63 -15.55
CA ILE A 545 -20.77 15.70 -14.22
C ILE A 545 -21.66 14.90 -13.27
N GLU A 546 -21.09 13.87 -12.63
CA GLU A 546 -21.80 13.03 -11.66
C GLU A 546 -21.18 13.15 -10.26
N GLN A 547 -21.93 12.74 -9.25
CA GLN A 547 -21.42 12.61 -7.89
C GLN A 547 -20.37 11.50 -7.82
N SER A 548 -19.35 11.73 -7.00
CA SER A 548 -18.25 10.82 -6.73
C SER A 548 -17.87 10.91 -5.25
N LEU A 549 -16.87 10.14 -4.84
CA LEU A 549 -16.23 10.28 -3.55
C LEU A 549 -14.74 10.04 -3.64
N TRP A 550 -14.02 10.50 -2.62
CA TRP A 550 -12.60 10.20 -2.39
C TRP A 550 -12.40 9.85 -0.92
N VAL A 551 -11.63 8.80 -0.63
CA VAL A 551 -11.37 8.33 0.73
C VAL A 551 -10.00 8.81 1.20
N ASP A 552 -9.99 9.55 2.30
CA ASP A 552 -8.74 10.04 2.91
C ASP A 552 -7.97 8.95 3.68
N GLY A 553 -6.80 9.31 4.22
CA GLY A 553 -5.96 8.40 5.00
C GLY A 553 -6.56 7.93 6.33
N GLU A 554 -7.54 8.67 6.85
CA GLU A 554 -8.29 8.31 8.04
C GLU A 554 -9.49 7.40 7.71
N GLY A 555 -9.65 6.99 6.45
CA GLY A 555 -10.77 6.17 6.02
C GLY A 555 -12.09 6.94 6.02
N ARG A 556 -12.08 8.26 5.81
CA ARG A 556 -13.31 9.06 5.69
C ARG A 556 -13.62 9.31 4.22
N PRO A 557 -14.83 8.95 3.75
CA PRO A 557 -15.31 9.39 2.44
C PRO A 557 -15.59 10.88 2.43
N HIS A 558 -15.07 11.57 1.42
CA HIS A 558 -15.38 12.95 1.09
C HIS A 558 -16.17 12.98 -0.21
N PRO A 559 -17.31 13.68 -0.29
CA PRO A 559 -18.05 13.83 -1.54
C PRO A 559 -17.21 14.64 -2.53
N THR A 560 -17.14 14.16 -3.77
CA THR A 560 -16.47 14.84 -4.88
C THR A 560 -17.32 14.76 -6.14
N GLU A 561 -16.80 15.26 -7.24
CA GLU A 561 -17.42 15.15 -8.57
C GLU A 561 -16.60 14.21 -9.46
N GLN A 562 -17.20 13.71 -10.53
CA GLN A 562 -16.49 13.01 -11.59
C GLN A 562 -16.99 13.47 -12.95
N LEU A 563 -16.08 13.48 -13.92
CA LEU A 563 -16.42 13.66 -15.32
C LEU A 563 -16.77 12.28 -15.89
N VAL A 564 -17.93 12.18 -16.55
CA VAL A 564 -18.43 10.92 -17.11
C VAL A 564 -18.70 11.10 -18.59
N VAL A 565 -17.92 10.40 -19.42
CA VAL A 565 -18.12 10.35 -20.87
C VAL A 565 -18.79 9.02 -21.21
N THR A 566 -20.01 9.08 -21.73
CA THR A 566 -20.79 7.92 -22.14
C THR A 566 -20.90 7.82 -23.66
N GLY A 567 -20.96 6.60 -24.17
CA GLY A 567 -21.17 6.38 -25.59
C GLY A 567 -21.38 4.90 -25.91
N THR A 568 -21.40 4.59 -27.20
CA THR A 568 -21.62 3.24 -27.70
C THR A 568 -20.47 2.83 -28.61
N ALA A 569 -19.86 1.68 -28.32
CA ALA A 569 -18.83 1.08 -29.16
C ALA A 569 -19.46 0.02 -30.07
N PRO A 570 -19.35 0.16 -31.40
CA PRO A 570 -19.78 -0.88 -32.31
C PRO A 570 -18.86 -2.10 -32.23
N ALA A 571 -19.29 -3.20 -32.84
CA ALA A 571 -18.48 -4.42 -32.96
C ALA A 571 -17.10 -4.22 -33.63
N GLY A 572 -16.95 -3.16 -34.43
CA GLY A 572 -15.70 -2.76 -35.08
C GLY A 572 -14.73 -2.00 -34.18
N GLY A 573 -15.17 -1.62 -32.97
CA GLY A 573 -14.40 -0.81 -32.03
C GLY A 573 -14.78 0.67 -32.04
N ALA A 574 -14.19 1.42 -31.11
CA ALA A 574 -14.37 2.87 -30.97
C ALA A 574 -13.06 3.50 -30.49
N SER A 575 -12.86 4.79 -30.76
CA SER A 575 -11.82 5.60 -30.12
C SER A 575 -12.47 6.82 -29.50
N ILE A 576 -11.98 7.28 -28.36
CA ILE A 576 -12.49 8.46 -27.66
C ILE A 576 -11.29 9.31 -27.27
N GLY A 577 -11.08 10.42 -27.98
CA GLY A 577 -10.06 11.41 -27.66
C GLY A 577 -10.52 12.33 -26.53
N TRP A 578 -9.61 12.67 -25.64
CA TRP A 578 -9.83 13.66 -24.59
C TRP A 578 -8.55 14.41 -24.21
N ILE A 579 -8.72 15.56 -23.57
CA ILE A 579 -7.61 16.44 -23.19
C ILE A 579 -7.94 17.17 -21.90
N PHE A 580 -6.97 17.21 -20.98
CA PHE A 580 -6.90 18.18 -19.90
C PHE A 580 -5.87 19.26 -20.29
N LYS A 581 -6.25 20.53 -20.24
CA LYS A 581 -5.36 21.64 -20.65
C LYS A 581 -5.51 22.86 -19.75
N HIS A 582 -4.40 23.54 -19.46
CA HIS A 582 -4.42 24.85 -18.80
C HIS A 582 -5.11 25.89 -19.70
N ILE A 583 -6.01 26.67 -19.12
CA ILE A 583 -6.53 27.92 -19.68
C ILE A 583 -5.73 29.06 -19.04
N GLY A 584 -4.97 29.79 -19.85
CA GLY A 584 -4.12 30.91 -19.42
C GLY A 584 -2.69 30.74 -19.87
#